data_AF-A0A950A9G0-F1
#
_entry.id   AF-A0A950A9G0-F1
#
_cell.length_a   1.000
_cell.length_b   1.000
_cell.length_c   1.000
_cell.angle_alpha   90.00
_cell.angle_beta   90.00
_cell.angle_gamma   90.00
#
_symmetry.space_group_name_H-M   'P 1'
#
loop_
_entity.id
_entity.type
_entity.pdbx_description
1 polymer ?
#
loop_
_entity_poly.entity_id
_entity_poly.type
_entity_poly.pdbx_seq_one_letter_code
_entity_poly.pdbx_strand_id
1 'polypeptide(L)'
;MSEARDLLRRLAAHDERSLQRAMAPTPEFEPGYALTTPALDRRTRVLVRLAALIAVGACTESLRWAVELASTTGADDDALAAVLVATGFAAGSAQLVETAPRLALALGFEPGAQDGPAGY
;
A
#
# COMPACT_ATOMS: atom_id res chain seq x y z
N MET A 1 -30.21 2.73 -6.78
CA MET A 1 -29.26 2.49 -5.66
C MET A 1 -27.87 2.47 -6.27
N SER A 2 -26.85 3.06 -5.63
CA SER A 2 -25.50 3.11 -6.23
C SER A 2 -24.86 1.72 -6.14
N GLU A 3 -24.24 1.24 -7.23
CA GLU A 3 -23.52 -0.05 -7.27
C GLU A 3 -22.53 -0.20 -6.11
N ALA A 4 -21.87 0.88 -5.71
CA ALA A 4 -20.96 0.89 -4.56
C ALA A 4 -21.67 0.54 -3.24
N ARG A 5 -22.87 1.08 -3.01
CA ARG A 5 -23.66 0.78 -1.80
C ARG A 5 -24.15 -0.67 -1.80
N ASP A 6 -24.50 -1.21 -2.96
CA ASP A 6 -24.93 -2.59 -3.09
C ASP A 6 -23.77 -3.56 -2.89
N LEU A 7 -22.57 -3.25 -3.41
CA LEU A 7 -21.36 -4.02 -3.12
C LEU A 7 -21.05 -4.04 -1.62
N LEU A 8 -21.03 -2.87 -0.96
CA LEU A 8 -20.75 -2.78 0.49
C LEU A 8 -21.75 -3.60 1.31
N ARG A 9 -23.03 -3.60 0.93
CA ARG A 9 -24.05 -4.43 1.57
C ARG A 9 -23.81 -5.92 1.38
N ARG A 10 -23.42 -6.35 0.18
CA ARG A 10 -23.11 -7.76 -0.10
C ARG A 10 -21.88 -8.23 0.68
N LEU A 11 -20.82 -7.39 0.73
CA LEU A 11 -19.64 -7.68 1.54
C LEU A 11 -19.98 -7.76 3.03
N ALA A 12 -20.80 -6.84 3.55
CA ALA A 12 -21.26 -6.88 4.94
C ALA A 12 -22.13 -8.10 5.26
N ALA A 13 -22.80 -8.68 4.27
CA ALA A 13 -23.59 -9.89 4.40
C ALA A 13 -22.77 -11.19 4.17
N HIS A 14 -21.44 -11.09 4.05
CA HIS A 14 -20.55 -12.21 3.73
C HIS A 14 -20.94 -12.95 2.44
N ASP A 15 -21.42 -12.23 1.42
CA ASP A 15 -21.73 -12.83 0.12
C ASP A 15 -20.45 -13.35 -0.55
N GLU A 16 -20.29 -14.67 -0.56
CA GLU A 16 -19.10 -15.37 -1.03
C GLU A 16 -18.72 -15.02 -2.47
N ARG A 17 -19.71 -14.81 -3.35
CA ARG A 17 -19.45 -14.41 -4.74
C ARG A 17 -18.86 -13.02 -4.84
N SER A 18 -19.33 -12.08 -4.03
CA SER A 18 -18.79 -10.73 -3.96
C SER A 18 -17.40 -10.73 -3.33
N LEU A 19 -17.16 -11.56 -2.33
CA LEU A 19 -15.84 -11.75 -1.72
C LEU A 19 -14.82 -12.32 -2.72
N GLN A 20 -15.18 -13.40 -3.42
CA GLN A 20 -14.34 -14.02 -4.45
C GLN A 20 -14.01 -13.05 -5.59
N ARG A 21 -14.96 -12.21 -5.99
CA ARG A 21 -14.71 -11.16 -6.97
C ARG A 21 -13.76 -10.09 -6.43
N ALA A 22 -13.97 -9.60 -5.20
CA ALA A 22 -13.11 -8.58 -4.60
C ALA A 22 -11.67 -9.08 -4.37
N MET A 23 -11.51 -10.37 -4.06
CA MET A 23 -10.23 -11.02 -3.79
C MET A 23 -9.64 -11.77 -4.99
N ALA A 24 -10.27 -11.70 -6.16
CA ALA A 24 -9.74 -12.35 -7.36
C ALA A 24 -8.29 -11.89 -7.56
N PRO A 25 -7.34 -12.79 -7.86
CA PRO A 25 -6.00 -12.38 -8.25
C PRO A 25 -6.14 -11.55 -9.54
N THR A 26 -5.64 -10.32 -9.54
CA THR A 26 -5.55 -9.44 -10.72
C THR A 26 -6.88 -8.98 -11.38
N PRO A 27 -7.72 -8.20 -10.67
CA PRO A 27 -8.69 -7.32 -11.31
C PRO A 27 -8.32 -5.82 -11.23
N GLU A 28 -7.38 -5.43 -10.37
CA GLU A 28 -7.03 -4.02 -10.12
C GLU A 28 -6.16 -3.37 -11.24
N PHE A 29 -5.60 -4.18 -12.13
CA PHE A 29 -4.76 -3.75 -13.26
C PHE A 29 -5.30 -4.15 -14.64
N GLU A 30 -6.37 -4.93 -14.70
CA GLU A 30 -7.04 -5.29 -15.96
C GLU A 30 -7.97 -4.15 -16.41
N PRO A 31 -7.82 -3.64 -17.64
CA PRO A 31 -8.76 -2.67 -18.20
C PRO A 31 -10.13 -3.33 -18.41
N GLY A 32 -11.12 -2.95 -17.61
CA GLY A 32 -12.50 -3.43 -17.75
C GLY A 32 -13.11 -4.13 -16.53
N TYR A 33 -12.43 -4.15 -15.38
CA TYR A 33 -13.11 -4.52 -14.14
C TYR A 33 -14.24 -3.50 -13.87
N ALA A 34 -15.49 -3.95 -13.75
CA ALA A 34 -16.65 -3.05 -13.69
C ALA A 34 -16.63 -2.11 -12.46
N LEU A 35 -15.81 -2.41 -11.45
CA LEU A 35 -15.55 -1.55 -10.29
C LEU A 35 -14.39 -0.55 -10.50
N THR A 36 -13.72 -0.56 -11.66
CA THR A 36 -12.52 0.24 -11.99
C THR A 36 -12.71 1.24 -13.15
N THR A 37 -13.93 1.75 -13.36
CA THR A 37 -14.11 3.09 -13.97
C THR A 37 -13.69 4.14 -12.91
N PRO A 38 -12.98 5.25 -13.26
CA PRO A 38 -11.71 5.64 -12.64
C PRO A 38 -11.85 6.50 -11.38
N ALA A 39 -12.55 6.01 -10.34
CA ALA A 39 -12.58 6.73 -9.07
C ALA A 39 -11.18 6.83 -8.43
N LEU A 40 -10.35 5.80 -8.61
CA LEU A 40 -8.93 5.80 -8.27
C LEU A 40 -8.15 5.36 -9.50
N ASP A 41 -7.21 6.19 -9.94
CA ASP A 41 -6.29 5.84 -11.03
C ASP A 41 -5.31 4.73 -10.59
N ARG A 42 -4.56 4.18 -11.56
CA ARG A 42 -3.63 3.07 -11.31
C ARG A 42 -2.60 3.44 -10.24
N ARG A 43 -2.04 4.65 -10.29
CA ARG A 43 -1.05 5.14 -9.32
C ARG A 43 -1.64 5.17 -7.92
N THR A 44 -2.80 5.78 -7.73
CA THR A 44 -3.47 5.91 -6.43
C THR A 44 -3.81 4.54 -5.84
N ARG A 45 -4.27 3.58 -6.65
CA ARG A 45 -4.55 2.22 -6.17
C ARG A 45 -3.30 1.56 -5.57
N VAL A 46 -2.16 1.69 -6.24
CA VAL A 46 -0.91 1.10 -5.75
C VAL A 46 -0.42 1.79 -4.48
N LEU A 47 -0.50 3.13 -4.41
CA LEU A 47 -0.13 3.88 -3.20
C LEU A 47 -1.06 3.56 -2.01
N VAL A 48 -2.35 3.37 -2.24
CA VAL A 48 -3.30 2.91 -1.20
C VAL A 48 -2.95 1.51 -0.71
N ARG A 49 -2.57 0.61 -1.62
CA ARG A 49 -2.14 -0.75 -1.25
C ARG A 49 -0.86 -0.73 -0.42
N LEU A 50 0.11 0.12 -0.78
CA LEU A 50 1.32 0.32 0.03
C LEU A 50 0.97 0.86 1.42
N ALA A 51 0.12 1.89 1.51
CA ALA A 51 -0.34 2.43 2.79
C ALA A 51 -0.99 1.36 3.68
N ALA A 52 -1.84 0.51 3.08
CA ALA A 52 -2.47 -0.60 3.80
C ALA A 52 -1.44 -1.61 4.32
N LEU A 53 -0.43 -1.98 3.52
CA LEU A 53 0.65 -2.87 3.94
C LEU A 53 1.49 -2.29 5.08
N ILE A 54 1.79 -0.99 5.01
CA ILE A 54 2.46 -0.26 6.10
C ILE A 54 1.59 -0.31 7.37
N ALA A 55 0.30 -0.02 7.25
CA ALA A 55 -0.62 0.04 8.39
C ALA A 55 -0.81 -1.32 9.09
N VAL A 56 -0.78 -2.43 8.36
CA VAL A 56 -0.89 -3.79 8.93
C VAL A 56 0.44 -4.39 9.38
N GLY A 57 1.56 -3.67 9.23
CA GLY A 57 2.88 -4.17 9.60
C GLY A 57 3.34 -5.35 8.73
N ALA A 58 3.12 -5.26 7.41
CA ALA A 58 3.53 -6.30 6.48
C ALA A 58 5.05 -6.54 6.48
N CYS A 59 5.46 -7.75 6.09
CA CYS A 59 6.87 -8.10 5.98
C CYS A 59 7.58 -7.33 4.85
N THR A 60 8.92 -7.23 4.94
CA THR A 60 9.75 -6.51 3.96
C THR A 60 9.54 -6.99 2.52
N GLU A 61 9.32 -8.29 2.29
CA GLU A 61 9.05 -8.82 0.95
C GLU A 61 7.72 -8.31 0.37
N SER A 62 6.69 -8.14 1.21
CA SER A 62 5.42 -7.56 0.77
C SER A 62 5.57 -6.07 0.43
N LEU A 63 6.39 -5.36 1.19
CA LEU A 63 6.72 -3.96 0.92
C LEU A 63 7.56 -3.83 -0.35
N ARG A 64 8.55 -4.69 -0.57
CA ARG A 64 9.36 -4.74 -1.81
C ARG A 64 8.48 -4.92 -3.04
N TRP A 65 7.60 -5.92 -3.02
CA TRP A 65 6.66 -6.15 -4.10
C TRP A 65 5.75 -4.93 -4.36
N ALA A 66 5.27 -4.26 -3.31
CA ALA A 66 4.43 -3.07 -3.45
C ALA A 66 5.19 -1.84 -3.97
N VAL A 67 6.45 -1.68 -3.57
CA VAL A 67 7.37 -0.64 -4.08
C VAL A 67 7.64 -0.86 -5.56
N GLU A 68 8.00 -2.07 -5.98
CA GLU A 68 8.22 -2.42 -7.40
C GLU A 68 6.99 -2.08 -8.23
N LEU A 69 5.81 -2.45 -7.73
CA LEU A 69 4.54 -2.13 -8.38
C LEU A 69 4.30 -0.62 -8.47
N ALA A 70 4.63 0.15 -7.44
CA ALA A 70 4.50 1.60 -7.43
C ALA A 70 5.43 2.26 -8.45
N SER A 71 6.67 1.76 -8.57
CA SER A 71 7.62 2.22 -9.58
C SER A 71 7.08 2.02 -11.00
N THR A 72 6.32 0.95 -11.27
CA THR A 72 5.66 0.79 -12.60
C THR A 72 4.59 1.86 -12.91
N THR A 73 4.19 2.67 -11.92
CA THR A 73 3.27 3.81 -12.08
C THR A 73 3.98 5.16 -12.12
N GLY A 74 5.33 5.14 -12.16
CA GLY A 74 6.17 6.33 -12.07
C GLY A 74 6.20 6.94 -10.67
N ALA A 75 5.87 6.18 -9.62
CA ALA A 75 6.07 6.65 -8.25
C ALA A 75 7.55 6.58 -7.91
N ASP A 76 8.07 7.71 -7.45
CA ASP A 76 9.43 7.89 -6.97
C ASP A 76 9.52 7.69 -5.45
N ASP A 77 10.74 7.68 -4.95
CA ASP A 77 11.04 7.48 -3.53
C ASP A 77 10.37 8.55 -2.65
N ASP A 78 10.26 9.79 -3.14
CA ASP A 78 9.56 10.88 -2.47
C ASP A 78 8.07 10.57 -2.28
N ALA A 79 7.40 10.04 -3.31
CA ALA A 79 6.01 9.61 -3.19
C ALA A 79 5.84 8.45 -2.18
N LEU A 80 6.79 7.52 -2.15
CA LEU A 80 6.78 6.38 -1.23
C LEU A 80 7.00 6.83 0.23
N ALA A 81 7.92 7.77 0.46
CA ALA A 81 8.12 8.41 1.76
C ALA A 81 6.88 9.20 2.19
N ALA A 82 6.24 9.93 1.28
CA ALA A 82 4.99 10.64 1.56
C ALA A 82 3.86 9.68 1.98
N VAL A 83 3.75 8.50 1.36
CA VAL A 83 2.79 7.47 1.77
C VAL A 83 3.07 6.98 3.19
N LEU A 84 4.33 6.73 3.55
CA LEU A 84 4.70 6.33 4.91
C LEU A 84 4.29 7.40 5.94
N VAL A 85 4.59 8.67 5.66
CA VAL A 85 4.21 9.80 6.54
C VAL A 85 2.68 9.92 6.65
N ALA A 86 1.97 9.85 5.53
CA ALA A 86 0.50 9.88 5.52
C ALA A 86 -0.10 8.72 6.32
N THR A 87 0.49 7.53 6.21
CA THR A 87 0.04 6.35 6.97
C THR A 87 0.28 6.53 8.47
N GLY A 88 1.35 7.21 8.88
CA GLY A 88 1.64 7.51 10.28
C GLY A 88 0.52 8.27 11.00
N PHE A 89 -0.24 9.12 10.31
CA PHE A 89 -1.40 9.81 10.90
C PHE A 89 -2.56 8.87 11.24
N ALA A 90 -2.68 7.73 10.55
CA ALA A 90 -3.73 6.74 10.78
C ALA A 90 -3.26 5.59 11.68
N ALA A 91 -2.02 5.10 11.48
CA ALA A 91 -1.47 3.94 12.15
C ALA A 91 -0.66 4.28 13.41
N GLY A 92 -0.28 5.56 13.60
CA GLY A 92 0.49 6.03 14.74
C GLY A 92 2.00 6.04 14.52
N SER A 93 2.71 6.76 15.39
CA SER A 93 4.16 6.99 15.30
C SER A 93 4.99 5.72 15.48
N ALA A 94 4.56 4.79 16.33
CA ALA A 94 5.24 3.51 16.53
C ALA A 94 5.35 2.71 15.22
N GLN A 95 4.24 2.63 14.47
CA GLN A 95 4.20 1.93 13.18
C GLN A 95 5.14 2.58 12.15
N LEU A 96 5.21 3.91 12.14
CA LEU A 96 6.06 4.67 11.23
C LEU A 96 7.54 4.37 11.49
N VAL A 97 7.98 4.46 12.74
CA VAL A 97 9.37 4.18 13.15
C VAL A 97 9.76 2.73 12.84
N GLU A 98 8.85 1.79 13.08
CA GLU A 98 9.08 0.37 12.82
C GLU A 98 9.15 0.04 11.32
N THR A 99 8.35 0.72 10.50
CA THR A 99 8.24 0.43 9.06
C THR A 99 9.28 1.18 8.22
N ALA A 100 9.75 2.35 8.68
CA ALA A 100 10.77 3.14 8.01
C ALA A 100 12.01 2.33 7.54
N PRO A 101 12.68 1.52 8.39
CA PRO A 101 13.83 0.73 7.95
C PRO A 101 13.46 -0.35 6.93
N ARG A 102 12.26 -0.92 7.01
CA ARG A 102 11.79 -1.93 6.05
C ARG A 102 11.51 -1.31 4.69
N LEU A 103 10.94 -0.10 4.67
CA LEU A 103 10.72 0.65 3.44
C LEU A 103 12.06 1.06 2.80
N ALA A 104 13.05 1.48 3.60
CA ALA A 104 14.41 1.74 3.12
C ALA A 104 15.02 0.51 2.41
N LEU A 105 14.97 -0.65 3.06
CA LEU A 105 15.44 -1.92 2.46
C LEU A 105 14.66 -2.33 1.22
N ALA A 106 13.36 -2.02 1.15
CA ALA A 106 12.53 -2.26 -0.03
C ALA A 106 12.93 -1.36 -1.20
N LEU A 107 13.33 -0.12 -0.93
CA LEU A 107 13.89 0.84 -1.89
C LEU A 107 15.34 0.52 -2.31
N GLY A 108 16.01 -0.37 -1.58
CA GLY A 108 17.36 -0.83 -1.90
C GLY A 108 18.48 0.01 -1.29
N PHE A 109 18.17 0.78 -0.24
CA PHE A 109 19.20 1.45 0.56
C PHE A 109 19.18 0.97 2.01
N GLU A 110 20.37 0.91 2.61
CA GLU A 110 20.51 0.58 4.02
C GLU A 110 20.06 1.79 4.86
N PRO A 111 19.06 1.62 5.76
CA PRO A 111 18.73 2.67 6.71
C PRO A 111 19.96 2.87 7.60
N GLY A 112 20.52 4.09 7.56
CA GLY A 112 21.86 4.42 8.05
C GLY A 112 22.28 3.61 9.29
N ALA A 113 23.34 2.83 9.12
CA ALA A 113 24.19 2.46 10.24
C ALA A 113 24.45 3.74 11.04
N GLN A 114 24.21 3.72 12.35
CA GLN A 114 24.71 4.78 13.22
C GLN A 114 26.19 4.95 12.89
N ASP A 115 26.59 6.11 12.35
CA ASP A 115 27.98 6.51 12.40
C ASP A 115 28.42 6.39 13.88
N GLY A 116 29.44 5.57 14.10
CA GLY A 116 29.95 5.23 15.43
C GLY A 116 30.29 6.46 16.27
N PRO A 117 30.49 6.29 17.59
CA PRO A 117 30.52 7.38 18.54
C PRO A 117 31.50 8.47 18.11
N ALA A 118 31.02 9.71 18.07
CA ALA A 118 31.85 10.90 18.00
C ALA A 118 32.73 10.93 19.26
N GLY A 119 33.90 10.30 19.16
CA GLY A 119 35.01 10.50 20.07
C GLY A 119 35.70 11.81 19.70
N TYR A 120 35.53 12.83 20.55
CA TYR A 120 36.61 13.49 21.28
C TYR A 120 36.03 14.39 22.37
#